data_AF-A0A7S4V7W8-F1
#
_entry.id   AF-A0A7S4V7W8-F1
#
_cell.length_a   1.000
_cell.length_b   1.000
_cell.length_c   1.000
_cell.angle_alpha   90.00
_cell.angle_beta   90.00
_cell.angle_gamma   90.00
#
_symmetry.space_group_name_H-M   'P 1'
#
loop_
_entity.id
_entity.type
_entity.pdbx_description
1 polymer ?
#
loop_
_entity_poly.entity_id
_entity_poly.type
_entity_poly.pdbx_seq_one_letter_code
_entity_poly.pdbx_strand_id
1 'polypeptide(L)'
;MAKHGRALAVGLLLLPLILAAPQAGSAWDGPVVEQSANSSLVLAGKVCQKETGHHCNVLSCPSSYGPTVCAGSFMSHTCVCAEGYCLSVGGVCKKPAELATCQQDSGGTCTVLGCNAWRGRTNCVDGRCLCAKGLCATPGGFCEAPLAPGRGGCVTFTGSTCTVSGLCLAPFNVECVRNEGLEKLGSCMCTQGTCLWRGLCLHEWVIQLIHHYSRPVLALLAFGTFFWCVCVPLLGSGYLLCKALGWAAGPLCRCRRRREEGGAKQEPLLSNEK
;
A
#
# COMPACT_ATOMS: atom_id res chain seq x y z
N MET A 1 -2.05 -60.07 46.15
CA MET A 1 -0.67 -60.46 45.80
C MET A 1 -0.17 -59.54 44.69
N ALA A 2 1.03 -58.99 44.87
CA ALA A 2 1.89 -58.31 43.90
C ALA A 2 1.39 -57.01 43.24
N LYS A 3 2.20 -55.97 43.01
CA LYS A 3 3.56 -55.62 43.46
C LYS A 3 3.69 -54.11 43.19
N HIS A 4 4.31 -53.39 44.13
CA HIS A 4 4.69 -51.99 44.02
C HIS A 4 5.70 -51.73 42.89
N GLY A 5 5.63 -50.54 42.29
CA GLY A 5 6.69 -49.97 41.45
C GLY A 5 6.62 -48.45 41.48
N ARG A 6 7.46 -47.84 42.33
CA ARG A 6 7.58 -46.39 42.56
C ARG A 6 8.17 -45.70 41.33
N ALA A 7 7.51 -44.68 40.81
CA ALA A 7 8.11 -43.74 39.86
C ALA A 7 8.70 -42.56 40.64
N LEU A 8 10.01 -42.37 40.49
CA LEU A 8 10.82 -41.32 41.10
C LEU A 8 10.45 -39.95 40.52
N ALA A 9 10.11 -39.03 41.41
CA ALA A 9 10.01 -37.61 41.13
C ALA A 9 11.41 -37.05 40.85
N VAL A 10 11.68 -36.71 39.58
CA VAL A 10 12.81 -35.85 39.21
C VAL A 10 12.29 -34.43 39.13
N GLY A 11 12.55 -33.67 40.19
CA GLY A 11 12.28 -32.24 40.24
C GLY A 11 13.16 -31.50 39.25
N LEU A 12 12.57 -31.08 38.14
CA LEU A 12 13.14 -30.05 37.27
C LEU A 12 12.72 -28.68 37.83
N LEU A 13 13.60 -28.08 38.61
CA LEU A 13 13.58 -26.66 38.93
C LEU A 13 13.89 -25.87 37.64
N LEU A 14 12.87 -25.62 36.82
CA LEU A 14 12.92 -24.58 35.80
C LEU A 14 12.55 -23.26 36.46
N LEU A 15 13.58 -22.46 36.75
CA LEU A 15 13.43 -21.04 37.07
C LEU A 15 12.59 -20.37 35.97
N PRO A 16 11.57 -19.56 36.30
CA PRO A 16 11.03 -18.62 35.34
C PRO A 16 12.08 -17.52 35.15
N LEU A 17 12.77 -17.54 34.00
CA LEU A 17 13.34 -16.33 33.43
C LEU A 17 12.16 -15.40 33.12
N ILE A 18 11.84 -14.54 34.07
CA ILE A 18 11.00 -13.37 33.85
C ILE A 18 11.82 -12.44 32.96
N LEU A 19 11.70 -12.65 31.64
CA LEU A 19 11.96 -11.61 30.67
C LEU A 19 10.95 -10.51 30.94
N ALA A 20 11.39 -9.52 31.73
CA ALA A 20 10.74 -8.22 31.82
C ALA A 20 10.70 -7.66 30.39
N ALA A 21 9.54 -7.77 29.75
CA ALA A 21 9.24 -7.00 28.56
C ALA A 21 9.40 -5.52 28.93
N PRO A 22 10.17 -4.71 28.17
CA PRO A 22 10.13 -3.28 28.35
C PRO A 22 8.71 -2.82 28.01
N GLN A 23 7.97 -2.37 29.02
CA GLN A 23 6.82 -1.51 28.82
C GLN A 23 7.38 -0.19 28.27
N ALA A 24 7.59 -0.12 26.96
CA ALA A 24 7.79 1.13 26.25
C ALA A 24 6.44 1.84 26.15
N GLY A 25 5.92 2.25 27.32
CA GLY A 25 5.06 3.42 27.41
C GLY A 25 5.91 4.62 27.06
N SER A 26 5.81 5.08 25.83
CA SER A 26 6.31 6.40 25.45
C SER A 26 5.34 6.98 24.46
N ALA A 27 4.51 7.88 25.00
CA ALA A 27 3.89 8.94 24.25
C ALA A 27 5.02 9.68 23.49
N TRP A 28 5.13 9.44 22.20
CA TRP A 28 5.93 10.26 21.31
C TRP A 28 4.97 11.22 20.59
N ASP A 29 4.56 12.27 21.31
CA ASP A 29 4.27 13.56 20.68
C ASP A 29 5.62 14.17 20.27
N GLY A 30 6.19 13.63 19.19
CA GLY A 30 7.36 14.22 18.54
C GLY A 30 6.91 15.38 17.64
N PRO A 31 7.71 16.46 17.53
CA PRO A 31 7.41 17.58 16.66
C PRO A 31 7.32 17.08 15.21
N VAL A 32 6.17 17.32 14.59
CA VAL A 32 5.96 17.15 13.15
C VAL A 32 7.02 18.00 12.44
N VAL A 33 8.04 17.34 11.90
CA VAL A 33 9.02 17.97 11.04
C VAL A 33 8.29 18.42 9.78
N GLU A 34 8.18 19.73 9.65
CA GLU A 34 7.64 20.49 8.54
C GLU A 34 8.48 20.23 7.28
N GLN A 35 8.19 19.14 6.58
CA GLN A 35 8.70 18.93 5.23
C GLN A 35 7.82 19.73 4.26
N SER A 36 8.42 20.77 3.71
CA SER A 36 7.94 21.65 2.64
C SER A 36 7.21 20.89 1.51
N ALA A 37 5.89 20.75 1.69
CA ALA A 37 4.86 21.35 0.85
C ALA A 37 4.93 21.10 -0.68
N ASN A 38 4.54 19.90 -1.09
CA ASN A 38 3.39 19.77 -1.99
C ASN A 38 2.25 19.18 -1.15
N SER A 39 1.54 20.09 -0.48
CA SER A 39 0.60 19.84 0.61
C SER A 39 -0.59 18.98 0.20
N SER A 40 -0.37 17.67 0.15
CA SER A 40 -1.42 16.66 0.33
C SER A 40 -1.75 16.64 1.82
N LEU A 41 -2.76 17.40 2.24
CA LEU A 41 -3.37 17.19 3.55
C LEU A 41 -3.98 15.80 3.51
N VAL A 42 -3.26 14.81 4.06
CA VAL A 42 -3.74 13.45 4.27
C VAL A 42 -4.75 13.50 5.41
N LEU A 43 -5.90 14.12 5.15
CA LEU A 43 -7.06 13.98 6.02
C LEU A 43 -7.58 12.55 5.76
N ALA A 44 -7.15 11.63 6.62
CA ALA A 44 -7.75 10.30 6.77
C ALA A 44 -7.63 9.35 5.54
N GLY A 45 -6.44 9.27 4.95
CA GLY A 45 -6.08 8.19 4.02
C GLY A 45 -6.73 8.21 2.64
N LYS A 46 -7.59 9.19 2.33
CA LYS A 46 -7.97 9.48 0.94
C LYS A 46 -6.91 10.38 0.32
N VAL A 47 -6.28 9.92 -0.75
CA VAL A 47 -5.53 10.80 -1.66
C VAL A 47 -6.55 11.72 -2.31
N CYS A 48 -6.77 12.85 -1.68
CA CYS A 48 -7.61 13.91 -2.18
C CYS A 48 -6.86 14.61 -3.32
N GLN A 49 -7.37 14.51 -4.55
CA GLN A 49 -6.88 15.35 -5.62
C GLN A 49 -7.22 16.81 -5.29
N LYS A 50 -6.18 17.65 -5.23
CA LYS A 50 -6.33 19.10 -5.03
C LYS A 50 -6.17 19.88 -6.32
N GLU A 51 -5.49 19.31 -7.32
CA GLU A 51 -5.23 19.98 -8.59
C GLU A 51 -6.47 19.97 -9.46
N THR A 52 -6.98 21.15 -9.79
CA THR A 52 -8.15 21.30 -10.66
C THR A 52 -7.85 21.04 -12.15
N GLY A 53 -6.56 20.98 -12.53
CA GLY A 53 -6.13 20.92 -13.92
C GLY A 53 -6.19 22.25 -14.66
N HIS A 54 -6.57 23.35 -13.99
CA HIS A 54 -6.63 24.69 -14.58
C HIS A 54 -5.45 25.55 -14.15
N HIS A 55 -4.98 26.37 -15.08
CA HIS A 55 -3.96 27.40 -14.82
C HIS A 55 -4.62 28.69 -14.35
N CYS A 56 -4.04 29.32 -13.32
CA CYS A 56 -4.32 30.71 -13.00
C CYS A 56 -3.19 31.56 -13.60
N ASN A 57 -3.49 32.66 -14.27
CA ASN A 57 -2.47 33.69 -14.53
C ASN A 57 -2.44 34.64 -13.33
N VAL A 58 -1.82 35.83 -13.41
CA VAL A 58 -1.78 36.85 -12.33
C VAL A 58 -3.15 37.16 -11.68
N LEU A 59 -4.25 36.69 -12.28
CA LEU A 59 -5.62 36.76 -11.79
C LEU A 59 -6.00 35.55 -10.91
N SER A 60 -6.88 35.78 -9.93
CA SER A 60 -7.44 34.75 -9.06
C SER A 60 -8.12 33.62 -9.84
N CYS A 61 -8.13 32.41 -9.26
CA CYS A 61 -8.85 31.26 -9.80
C CYS A 61 -10.35 31.55 -9.96
N PRO A 62 -11.04 30.95 -10.97
CA PRO A 62 -12.46 31.18 -11.16
C PRO A 62 -13.28 30.74 -9.95
N SER A 63 -14.20 31.59 -9.49
CA SER A 63 -15.05 31.34 -8.33
C SER A 63 -16.02 30.16 -8.52
N SER A 64 -16.21 29.67 -9.75
CA SER A 64 -16.99 28.46 -10.05
C SER A 64 -16.43 27.18 -9.44
N TYR A 65 -15.12 27.13 -9.17
CA TYR A 65 -14.48 25.97 -8.55
C TYR A 65 -14.62 25.95 -7.02
N GLY A 66 -15.21 26.98 -6.42
CA GLY A 66 -15.30 27.13 -4.97
C GLY A 66 -14.00 27.67 -4.38
N PRO A 67 -13.71 27.37 -3.10
CA PRO A 67 -12.55 27.92 -2.39
C PRO A 67 -11.25 27.31 -2.93
N THR A 68 -10.58 28.09 -3.78
CA THR A 68 -9.34 27.74 -4.46
C THR A 68 -8.24 28.72 -4.14
N VAL A 69 -7.00 28.26 -4.20
CA VAL A 69 -5.79 29.05 -4.05
C VAL A 69 -4.96 28.86 -5.31
N CYS A 70 -4.43 29.94 -5.87
CA CYS A 70 -3.49 29.86 -6.98
C CYS A 70 -2.11 29.49 -6.42
N ALA A 71 -1.64 28.27 -6.67
CA ALA A 71 -0.36 27.76 -6.21
C ALA A 71 0.57 27.48 -7.39
N GLY A 72 1.88 27.54 -7.18
CA GLY A 72 2.88 27.24 -8.22
C GLY A 72 3.92 28.36 -8.42
N SER A 73 4.89 28.10 -9.27
CA SER A 73 6.04 28.97 -9.52
C SER A 73 5.74 30.03 -10.59
N PHE A 74 6.62 31.04 -10.72
CA PHE A 74 6.51 32.21 -11.62
C PHE A 74 6.11 31.92 -13.09
N MET A 75 6.30 30.70 -13.60
CA MET A 75 5.91 30.29 -14.96
C MET A 75 4.86 29.18 -15.02
N SER A 76 4.40 28.64 -13.90
CA SER A 76 3.41 27.55 -13.87
C SER A 76 2.57 27.65 -12.60
N HIS A 77 1.54 28.48 -12.69
CA HIS A 77 0.54 28.65 -11.66
C HIS A 77 -0.66 27.74 -11.98
N THR A 78 -1.10 26.97 -11.00
CA THR A 78 -2.24 26.07 -11.08
C THR A 78 -3.23 26.35 -9.96
N CYS A 79 -4.51 26.21 -10.26
CA CYS A 79 -5.56 26.33 -9.27
C CYS A 79 -5.65 25.05 -8.45
N VAL A 80 -5.43 25.18 -7.14
CA VAL A 80 -5.56 24.09 -6.18
C VAL A 80 -6.68 24.39 -5.19
N CYS A 81 -7.36 23.35 -4.70
CA CYS A 81 -8.34 23.52 -3.63
C CYS A 81 -7.68 24.06 -2.35
N ALA A 82 -8.39 24.95 -1.64
CA ALA A 82 -7.96 25.48 -0.35
C ALA A 82 -7.78 24.37 0.70
N GLU A 83 -7.08 24.67 1.80
CA GLU A 83 -6.87 23.70 2.87
C GLU A 83 -8.20 23.18 3.43
N GLY A 84 -8.28 21.85 3.60
CA GLY A 84 -9.52 21.18 4.02
C GLY A 84 -10.57 21.00 2.91
N TYR A 85 -10.25 21.33 1.65
CA TYR A 85 -11.11 21.08 0.49
C TYR A 85 -10.48 20.11 -0.51
N CYS A 86 -11.34 19.42 -1.26
CA CYS A 86 -10.99 18.37 -2.22
C CYS A 86 -11.74 18.52 -3.53
N LEU A 87 -11.08 18.20 -4.64
CA LEU A 87 -11.68 18.23 -5.97
C LEU A 87 -12.74 17.11 -6.09
N SER A 88 -13.98 17.51 -6.32
CA SER A 88 -15.07 16.57 -6.65
C SER A 88 -14.97 16.14 -8.12
N VAL A 89 -15.66 15.05 -8.50
CA VAL A 89 -15.74 14.58 -9.89
C VAL A 89 -16.25 15.67 -10.86
N GLY A 90 -17.01 16.64 -10.35
CA GLY A 90 -17.46 17.81 -11.12
C GLY A 90 -16.47 18.98 -11.19
N GLY A 91 -15.22 18.80 -10.77
CA GLY A 91 -14.19 19.85 -10.79
C GLY A 91 -14.31 20.91 -9.68
N VAL A 92 -15.32 20.83 -8.81
CA VAL A 92 -15.55 21.81 -7.73
C VAL A 92 -14.89 21.34 -6.43
N CYS A 93 -14.20 22.24 -5.75
CA CYS A 93 -13.60 22.01 -4.44
C CYS A 93 -14.67 22.00 -3.35
N LYS A 94 -14.88 20.84 -2.69
CA LYS A 94 -15.79 20.70 -1.53
C LYS A 94 -15.08 20.08 -0.35
N LYS A 95 -15.64 20.22 0.86
CA LYS A 95 -15.06 19.59 2.05
C LYS A 95 -15.10 18.06 1.92
N PRO A 96 -14.12 17.31 2.44
CA PRO A 96 -14.11 15.83 2.40
C PRO A 96 -15.39 15.20 2.96
N ALA A 97 -15.99 15.81 3.99
CA ALA A 97 -17.26 15.38 4.57
C ALA A 97 -18.43 15.48 3.58
N GLU A 98 -18.39 16.45 2.66
CA GLU A 98 -19.39 16.67 1.61
C GLU A 98 -19.08 15.86 0.35
N LEU A 99 -17.79 15.58 0.06
CA LEU A 99 -17.39 14.65 -0.99
C LEU A 99 -17.79 13.21 -0.66
N ALA A 100 -17.98 12.91 0.63
CA ALA A 100 -18.55 11.66 1.10
C ALA A 100 -20.09 11.64 1.01
N THR A 101 -20.71 12.38 0.07
CA THR A 101 -22.05 12.05 -0.43
C THR A 101 -21.98 10.69 -1.12
N CYS A 102 -22.01 9.69 -0.27
CA CYS A 102 -22.30 8.31 -0.54
C CYS A 102 -23.54 8.22 -1.42
N GLN A 103 -23.36 7.90 -2.71
CA GLN A 103 -24.48 7.63 -3.60
C GLN A 103 -25.24 6.44 -3.02
N GLN A 104 -26.48 6.63 -2.54
CA GLN A 104 -27.25 5.51 -2.01
C GLN A 104 -28.01 4.77 -3.10
N ASP A 105 -28.34 5.42 -4.20
CA ASP A 105 -29.06 4.79 -5.32
C ASP A 105 -28.12 3.80 -6.03
N SER A 106 -28.45 2.52 -5.95
CA SER A 106 -27.69 1.45 -6.59
C SER A 106 -28.01 1.31 -8.08
N GLY A 107 -28.93 2.12 -8.62
CA GLY A 107 -29.44 2.02 -9.99
C GLY A 107 -30.37 0.82 -10.22
N GLY A 108 -30.90 0.21 -9.14
CA GLY A 108 -31.87 -0.89 -9.22
C GLY A 108 -33.30 -0.41 -8.97
N THR A 109 -34.28 -1.12 -9.52
CA THR A 109 -35.71 -0.88 -9.27
C THR A 109 -36.34 -2.03 -8.50
N CYS A 110 -37.31 -1.74 -7.65
CA CYS A 110 -38.00 -2.71 -6.80
C CYS A 110 -39.53 -2.53 -6.81
N THR A 111 -40.10 -2.25 -7.98
CA THR A 111 -41.54 -1.98 -8.14
C THR A 111 -42.43 -3.21 -8.02
N VAL A 112 -41.93 -4.38 -8.48
CA VAL A 112 -42.69 -5.65 -8.49
C VAL A 112 -41.98 -6.71 -7.65
N LEU A 113 -40.65 -6.75 -7.73
CA LEU A 113 -39.80 -7.68 -7.01
C LEU A 113 -38.91 -6.89 -6.04
N GLY A 114 -38.51 -7.53 -4.95
CA GLY A 114 -37.53 -6.95 -4.03
C GLY A 114 -36.18 -6.68 -4.71
N CYS A 115 -35.32 -5.90 -4.05
CA CYS A 115 -33.97 -5.65 -4.55
C CYS A 115 -33.17 -6.94 -4.65
N ASN A 116 -32.40 -7.08 -5.74
CA ASN A 116 -31.60 -8.29 -5.96
C ASN A 116 -30.52 -8.46 -4.89
N ALA A 117 -30.40 -9.66 -4.33
CA ALA A 117 -29.46 -9.98 -3.25
C ALA A 117 -27.98 -9.70 -3.58
N TRP A 118 -27.58 -9.82 -4.85
CA TRP A 118 -26.21 -9.54 -5.29
C TRP A 118 -25.78 -8.08 -5.10
N ARG A 119 -26.73 -7.15 -4.93
CA ARG A 119 -26.44 -5.73 -4.66
C ARG A 119 -26.01 -5.48 -3.21
N GLY A 120 -26.08 -6.50 -2.34
CA GLY A 120 -25.81 -6.38 -0.92
C GLY A 120 -27.00 -5.83 -0.14
N ARG A 121 -26.74 -5.25 1.04
CA ARG A 121 -27.79 -4.77 1.94
C ARG A 121 -28.44 -3.51 1.38
N THR A 122 -29.66 -3.66 0.87
CA THR A 122 -30.45 -2.60 0.23
C THR A 122 -31.84 -2.49 0.85
N ASN A 123 -32.42 -1.30 0.77
CA ASN A 123 -33.80 -0.98 1.14
C ASN A 123 -34.54 -0.51 -0.12
N CYS A 124 -35.76 -1.00 -0.32
CA CYS A 124 -36.62 -0.51 -1.39
C CYS A 124 -37.34 0.77 -0.93
N VAL A 125 -37.06 1.90 -1.57
CA VAL A 125 -37.67 3.21 -1.28
C VAL A 125 -38.14 3.81 -2.60
N ASP A 126 -39.42 4.16 -2.71
CA ASP A 126 -40.04 4.75 -3.90
C ASP A 126 -39.78 3.96 -5.20
N GLY A 127 -39.80 2.63 -5.12
CA GLY A 127 -39.55 1.74 -6.26
C GLY A 127 -38.08 1.67 -6.68
N ARG A 128 -37.15 2.23 -5.90
CA ARG A 128 -35.70 2.16 -6.13
C ARG A 128 -34.96 1.42 -5.03
N CYS A 129 -33.88 0.77 -5.40
CA CYS A 129 -32.99 0.08 -4.48
C CYS A 129 -31.94 1.05 -3.94
N LEU A 130 -32.09 1.44 -2.68
CA LEU A 130 -31.12 2.27 -1.98
C LEU A 130 -30.24 1.41 -1.07
N CYS A 131 -28.96 1.72 -0.99
CA CYS A 131 -28.07 1.10 -0.02
C CYS A 131 -28.51 1.39 1.41
N ALA A 132 -28.42 0.40 2.29
CA ALA A 132 -28.78 0.60 3.69
C ALA A 132 -27.90 1.69 4.35
N LYS A 133 -28.40 2.29 5.43
CA LYS A 133 -27.71 3.41 6.11
C LYS A 133 -26.26 3.05 6.45
N GLY A 134 -25.32 3.87 5.99
CA GLY A 134 -23.89 3.65 6.19
C GLY A 134 -23.21 2.78 5.12
N LEU A 135 -23.90 2.45 4.02
CA LEU A 135 -23.35 1.81 2.82
C LEU A 135 -23.52 2.75 1.62
N CYS A 136 -22.60 2.64 0.66
CA CYS A 136 -22.55 3.41 -0.58
C CYS A 136 -22.63 2.50 -1.79
N ALA A 137 -23.37 2.94 -2.79
CA ALA A 137 -23.39 2.34 -4.10
C ALA A 137 -22.04 2.60 -4.78
N THR A 138 -21.41 1.52 -5.22
CA THR A 138 -20.27 1.58 -6.11
C THR A 138 -20.74 1.85 -7.55
N PRO A 139 -19.81 2.19 -8.47
CA PRO A 139 -20.16 2.33 -9.89
C PRO A 139 -20.80 1.07 -10.50
N GLY A 140 -20.54 -0.11 -9.92
CA GLY A 140 -21.15 -1.38 -10.33
C GLY A 140 -22.54 -1.65 -9.73
N GLY A 141 -23.09 -0.73 -8.93
CA GLY A 141 -24.42 -0.86 -8.36
C GLY A 141 -24.54 -1.83 -7.19
N PHE A 142 -23.43 -2.16 -6.52
CA PHE A 142 -23.39 -2.92 -5.28
C PHE A 142 -23.13 -1.99 -4.09
N CYS A 143 -23.68 -2.33 -2.94
CA CYS A 143 -23.61 -1.52 -1.73
C CYS A 143 -22.48 -1.99 -0.81
N GLU A 144 -21.47 -1.14 -0.64
CA GLU A 144 -20.33 -1.40 0.25
C GLU A 144 -20.20 -0.30 1.29
N ALA A 145 -19.66 -0.63 2.46
CA ALA A 145 -19.38 0.40 3.46
C ALA A 145 -18.41 1.41 2.84
N PRO A 146 -18.66 2.74 2.94
CA PRO A 146 -17.66 3.72 2.59
C PRO A 146 -16.43 3.38 3.42
N LEU A 147 -15.32 3.10 2.73
CA LEU A 147 -14.03 2.87 3.38
C LEU A 147 -13.86 3.98 4.42
N ALA A 148 -13.92 3.59 5.70
CA ALA A 148 -13.95 4.54 6.79
C ALA A 148 -12.73 5.46 6.64
N PRO A 149 -12.91 6.79 6.63
CA PRO A 149 -11.79 7.71 6.54
C PRO A 149 -10.93 7.48 7.77
N GLY A 150 -9.76 6.87 7.61
CA GLY A 150 -8.80 6.62 8.71
C GLY A 150 -8.33 5.18 8.88
N ARG A 151 -8.90 4.19 8.20
CA ARG A 151 -8.17 2.95 7.90
C ARG A 151 -7.84 2.99 6.42
N GLY A 152 -6.56 3.12 6.08
CA GLY A 152 -6.11 2.95 4.71
C GLY A 152 -6.73 1.66 4.20
N GLY A 153 -7.72 1.78 3.31
CA GLY A 153 -8.52 0.66 2.83
C GLY A 153 -7.58 -0.29 2.11
N CYS A 154 -7.05 -1.25 2.84
CA CYS A 154 -6.18 -2.21 2.25
C CYS A 154 -7.02 -3.21 1.50
N VAL A 155 -6.57 -3.57 0.32
CA VAL A 155 -7.24 -4.58 -0.50
C VAL A 155 -7.24 -5.87 0.32
N THR A 156 -8.42 -6.41 0.63
CA THR A 156 -8.53 -7.70 1.35
C THR A 156 -8.79 -8.85 0.38
N PHE A 157 -9.26 -8.57 -0.83
CA PHE A 157 -9.55 -9.59 -1.83
C PHE A 157 -8.27 -10.06 -2.53
N THR A 158 -7.92 -11.34 -2.37
CA THR A 158 -6.69 -11.92 -2.92
C THR A 158 -6.71 -12.13 -4.43
N GLY A 159 -7.88 -12.03 -5.07
CA GLY A 159 -8.06 -12.39 -6.49
C GLY A 159 -8.26 -13.89 -6.72
N SER A 160 -8.32 -14.71 -5.67
CA SER A 160 -8.52 -16.15 -5.77
C SER A 160 -9.87 -16.60 -5.22
N THR A 161 -10.42 -17.66 -5.81
CA THR A 161 -11.60 -18.35 -5.30
C THR A 161 -11.18 -19.47 -4.35
N CYS A 162 -12.00 -19.76 -3.35
CA CYS A 162 -11.79 -20.94 -2.51
C CYS A 162 -12.33 -22.19 -3.20
N THR A 163 -11.68 -23.33 -2.93
CA THR A 163 -12.14 -24.64 -3.37
C THR A 163 -13.45 -25.02 -2.68
N VAL A 164 -14.13 -26.08 -3.16
CA VAL A 164 -15.35 -26.63 -2.54
C VAL A 164 -15.10 -27.00 -1.06
N SER A 165 -13.87 -27.36 -0.72
CA SER A 165 -13.44 -27.65 0.66
C SER A 165 -13.23 -26.40 1.53
N GLY A 166 -13.47 -25.20 1.01
CA GLY A 166 -13.27 -23.93 1.72
C GLY A 166 -11.81 -23.50 1.87
N LEU A 167 -10.88 -24.15 1.16
CA LEU A 167 -9.45 -23.86 1.24
C LEU A 167 -9.02 -22.83 0.19
N CYS A 168 -8.20 -21.88 0.62
CA CYS A 168 -7.55 -20.87 -0.21
C CYS A 168 -6.10 -21.26 -0.51
N LEU A 169 -5.61 -21.02 -1.73
CA LEU A 169 -4.21 -21.30 -2.09
C LEU A 169 -3.19 -20.30 -1.50
N ALA A 170 -3.66 -19.14 -1.03
CA ALA A 170 -2.77 -18.11 -0.50
C ALA A 170 -2.26 -18.48 0.91
N PRO A 171 -0.99 -18.16 1.24
CA PRO A 171 -0.43 -18.49 2.54
C PRO A 171 -0.85 -17.49 3.62
N PHE A 172 -1.30 -18.03 4.77
CA PHE A 172 -1.60 -17.39 6.06
C PHE A 172 -2.63 -16.24 6.09
N ASN A 173 -3.45 -16.19 7.14
CA ASN A 173 -4.40 -15.12 7.43
C ASN A 173 -5.42 -14.84 6.30
N VAL A 174 -5.89 -15.90 5.65
CA VAL A 174 -6.96 -15.86 4.65
C VAL A 174 -8.16 -16.64 5.15
N GLU A 175 -9.35 -16.10 4.93
CA GLU A 175 -10.63 -16.73 5.21
C GLU A 175 -11.46 -16.81 3.93
N CYS A 176 -12.05 -17.98 3.69
CA CYS A 176 -12.96 -18.17 2.56
C CYS A 176 -14.34 -17.63 2.94
N VAL A 177 -14.73 -16.52 2.32
CA VAL A 177 -16.06 -15.94 2.49
C VAL A 177 -16.98 -16.56 1.44
N ARG A 178 -17.93 -17.38 1.89
CA ARG A 178 -19.00 -17.93 1.04
C ARG A 178 -20.09 -16.88 0.88
N ASN A 179 -20.46 -16.60 -0.36
CA ASN A 179 -21.61 -15.76 -0.66
C ASN A 179 -22.86 -16.64 -0.60
N GLU A 180 -23.75 -16.40 0.37
CA GLU A 180 -25.04 -17.06 0.43
C GLU A 180 -25.88 -16.62 -0.79
N GLY A 181 -26.17 -17.55 -1.71
CA GLY A 181 -27.10 -17.31 -2.83
C GLY A 181 -26.57 -17.56 -4.24
N LEU A 182 -25.30 -17.95 -4.41
CA LEU A 182 -24.84 -18.56 -5.67
C LEU A 182 -24.12 -19.87 -5.37
N GLU A 183 -24.43 -20.92 -6.14
CA GLU A 183 -23.63 -22.16 -6.24
C GLU A 183 -22.20 -21.92 -6.77
N LYS A 184 -21.76 -20.65 -6.85
CA LYS A 184 -20.45 -20.25 -7.35
C LYS A 184 -19.47 -20.14 -6.20
N LEU A 185 -18.26 -20.61 -6.48
CA LEU A 185 -17.11 -20.71 -5.58
C LEU A 185 -16.97 -19.45 -4.70
N GLY A 186 -16.71 -19.66 -3.40
CA GLY A 186 -16.46 -18.59 -2.46
C GLY A 186 -15.22 -17.77 -2.85
N SER A 187 -15.07 -16.60 -2.23
CA SER A 187 -13.93 -15.71 -2.46
C SER A 187 -12.97 -15.75 -1.27
N CYS A 188 -11.67 -15.79 -1.55
CA CYS A 188 -10.65 -15.72 -0.52
C CYS A 188 -10.39 -14.26 -0.12
N MET A 189 -10.51 -13.96 1.17
CA MET A 189 -10.31 -12.63 1.72
C MET A 189 -9.31 -12.66 2.87
N CYS A 190 -8.47 -11.65 3.00
CA CYS A 190 -7.61 -11.48 4.16
C CYS A 190 -8.45 -11.33 5.44
N THR A 191 -7.99 -11.91 6.55
CA THR A 191 -8.67 -11.81 7.86
C THR A 191 -8.64 -10.38 8.39
N GLN A 192 -9.54 -10.07 9.33
CA GLN A 192 -9.62 -8.72 9.92
C GLN A 192 -8.26 -8.24 10.46
N GLY A 193 -7.85 -7.03 10.06
CA GLY A 193 -6.57 -6.43 10.46
C GLY A 193 -5.38 -6.78 9.57
N THR A 194 -5.59 -7.60 8.54
CA THR A 194 -4.56 -7.92 7.54
C THR A 194 -4.95 -7.41 6.15
N CYS A 195 -3.93 -7.21 5.33
CA CYS A 195 -3.97 -6.43 4.12
C CYS A 195 -3.20 -7.14 3.01
N LEU A 196 -3.76 -7.22 1.81
CA LEU A 196 -3.10 -7.80 0.65
C LEU A 196 -1.97 -6.89 0.18
N TRP A 197 -0.73 -7.37 0.31
CA TRP A 197 0.44 -6.71 -0.22
C TRP A 197 1.27 -7.71 -1.02
N ARG A 198 1.34 -7.51 -2.34
CA ARG A 198 2.01 -8.41 -3.31
C ARG A 198 1.58 -9.88 -3.18
N GLY A 199 0.28 -10.13 -2.98
CA GLY A 199 -0.28 -11.48 -2.89
C GLY A 199 -0.22 -12.12 -1.49
N LEU A 200 0.27 -11.40 -0.48
CA LEU A 200 0.35 -11.87 0.91
C LEU A 200 -0.57 -11.04 1.81
N CYS A 201 -1.30 -11.68 2.71
CA CYS A 201 -2.08 -10.99 3.74
C CYS A 201 -1.19 -10.65 4.95
N LEU A 202 -0.76 -9.40 5.04
CA LEU A 202 0.15 -8.91 6.08
C LEU A 202 -0.58 -7.91 6.98
N HIS A 203 -0.23 -7.91 8.27
CA HIS A 203 -0.78 -6.92 9.19
C HIS A 203 -0.29 -5.51 8.83
N GLU A 204 -1.14 -4.51 9.04
CA GLU A 204 -0.85 -3.10 8.73
C GLU A 204 0.51 -2.60 9.27
N TRP A 205 0.90 -2.98 10.50
CA TRP A 205 2.18 -2.58 11.09
C TRP A 205 3.39 -3.12 10.32
N VAL A 206 3.30 -4.31 9.73
CA VAL A 206 4.38 -4.90 8.92
C VAL A 206 4.57 -4.09 7.65
N ILE A 207 3.46 -3.72 6.99
CA ILE A 207 3.50 -2.91 5.77
C ILE A 207 4.14 -1.54 6.06
N GLN A 208 3.76 -0.90 7.17
CA GLN A 208 4.37 0.37 7.59
C GLN A 208 5.87 0.23 7.86
N LEU A 209 6.30 -0.83 8.54
CA LEU A 209 7.72 -1.12 8.77
C LEU A 209 8.49 -1.27 7.45
N ILE A 210 7.91 -1.95 6.46
CA ILE A 210 8.59 -2.15 5.19
C ILE A 210 8.69 -0.85 4.39
N HIS A 211 7.65 -0.02 4.41
CA HIS A 211 7.73 1.33 3.83
C HIS A 211 8.76 2.21 4.55
N HIS A 212 8.88 2.09 5.87
CA HIS A 212 9.83 2.87 6.65
C HIS A 212 11.29 2.41 6.44
N TYR A 213 11.53 1.11 6.26
CA TYR A 213 12.88 0.54 6.12
C TYR A 213 13.40 0.57 4.68
N SER A 214 12.51 0.47 3.69
CA SER A 214 12.90 0.49 2.27
C SER A 214 13.46 1.84 1.82
N ARG A 215 12.94 2.96 2.34
CA ARG A 215 13.38 4.32 2.01
C ARG A 215 14.87 4.60 2.32
N PRO A 216 15.38 4.37 3.55
CA PRO A 216 16.79 4.63 3.87
C PRO A 216 17.75 3.67 3.16
N VAL A 217 17.38 2.41 2.95
CA VAL A 217 18.25 1.44 2.26
C VAL A 217 18.41 1.79 0.79
N LEU A 218 17.33 2.19 0.10
CA LEU A 218 17.41 2.71 -1.27
C LEU A 218 18.22 4.01 -1.36
N ALA A 219 18.10 4.90 -0.36
CA ALA A 219 18.91 6.11 -0.29
C ALA A 219 20.42 5.77 -0.12
N LEU A 220 20.78 4.85 0.78
CA LEU A 220 22.18 4.42 0.97
C LEU A 220 22.77 3.75 -0.27
N LEU A 221 21.98 2.94 -1.00
CA LEU A 221 22.41 2.35 -2.27
C LEU A 221 22.60 3.42 -3.36
N ALA A 222 21.74 4.44 -3.42
CA ALA A 222 21.90 5.56 -4.34
C ALA A 222 23.12 6.43 -4.00
N PHE A 223 23.38 6.69 -2.71
CA PHE A 223 24.59 7.42 -2.30
C PHE A 223 25.87 6.61 -2.54
N GLY A 224 25.83 5.29 -2.36
CA GLY A 224 26.97 4.41 -2.63
C GLY A 224 27.38 4.36 -4.10
N THR A 225 26.42 4.35 -5.03
CA THR A 225 26.72 4.37 -6.48
C THR A 225 27.20 5.75 -6.96
N PHE A 226 26.67 6.84 -6.39
CA PHE A 226 27.19 8.19 -6.65
C PHE A 226 28.63 8.37 -6.15
N PHE A 227 28.97 7.86 -4.96
CA PHE A 227 30.34 7.92 -4.44
C PHE A 227 31.33 7.12 -5.30
N TRP A 228 30.90 5.96 -5.81
CA TRP A 228 31.75 5.16 -6.70
C TRP A 228 31.90 5.75 -8.10
N CYS A 229 30.87 6.38 -8.67
CA CYS A 229 30.99 7.02 -9.99
C CYS A 229 31.78 8.35 -9.96
N VAL A 230 31.72 9.13 -8.88
CA VAL A 230 32.41 10.43 -8.82
C VAL A 230 33.87 10.30 -8.35
N CYS A 231 34.20 9.34 -7.48
CA CYS A 231 35.57 9.18 -7.00
C CYS A 231 36.48 8.34 -7.93
N VAL A 232 35.92 7.45 -8.76
CA VAL A 232 36.73 6.62 -9.67
C VAL A 232 37.42 7.41 -10.80
N PRO A 233 36.82 8.45 -11.42
CA PRO A 233 37.55 9.25 -12.41
C PRO A 233 38.58 10.21 -11.79
N LEU A 234 38.45 10.61 -10.51
CA LEU A 234 39.47 11.44 -9.83
C LEU A 234 40.71 10.65 -9.39
N LEU A 235 40.61 9.33 -9.22
CA LEU A 235 41.77 8.46 -9.00
C LEU A 235 42.42 7.98 -10.31
N GLY A 236 41.76 8.20 -11.46
CA GLY A 236 42.31 7.93 -12.80
C GLY A 236 43.42 8.91 -13.22
N SER A 237 43.43 10.15 -12.70
CA SER A 237 44.52 11.12 -12.92
C SER A 237 45.71 10.90 -12.00
N GLY A 238 45.52 10.24 -10.84
CA GLY A 238 46.59 9.85 -9.93
C GLY A 238 47.51 8.75 -10.48
N TYR A 239 47.00 7.89 -11.38
CA TYR A 239 47.80 6.80 -11.97
C TYR A 239 48.89 7.31 -12.91
N LEU A 240 48.71 8.48 -13.54
CA LEU A 240 49.74 9.13 -14.36
C LEU A 240 50.81 9.82 -13.50
N LEU A 241 50.43 10.41 -12.36
CA LEU A 241 51.38 10.99 -11.40
C LEU A 241 52.23 9.94 -10.67
N CYS A 242 51.66 8.78 -10.32
CA CYS A 242 52.44 7.68 -9.73
C CYS A 242 53.47 7.06 -10.69
N LYS A 243 53.20 7.04 -12.01
CA LYS A 243 54.21 6.64 -13.01
C LYS A 243 55.31 7.67 -13.17
N ALA A 244 55.00 8.97 -13.05
CA ALA A 244 55.99 10.04 -13.20
C ALA A 244 56.96 10.14 -12.00
N LEU A 245 56.52 9.74 -10.81
CA LEU A 245 57.33 9.85 -9.58
C LEU A 245 58.22 8.64 -9.29
N GLY A 246 58.22 7.59 -10.12
CA GLY A 246 59.20 6.49 -10.01
C GLY A 246 59.09 5.65 -8.73
N TRP A 247 57.90 5.59 -8.11
CA TRP A 247 57.68 4.75 -6.93
C TRP A 247 57.35 3.32 -7.36
N ALA A 248 58.30 2.41 -7.12
CA ALA A 248 58.10 0.98 -7.30
C ALA A 248 56.99 0.48 -6.37
N ALA A 249 55.80 0.24 -6.92
CA ALA A 249 54.67 -0.32 -6.20
C ALA A 249 54.95 -1.78 -5.81
N GLY A 250 54.92 -2.06 -4.51
CA GLY A 250 54.89 -3.41 -3.95
C GLY A 250 53.57 -4.15 -4.23
N PRO A 251 53.51 -5.47 -4.01
CA PRO A 251 52.54 -6.36 -4.62
C PRO A 251 51.25 -6.50 -3.80
N LEU A 252 50.31 -5.57 -3.92
CA LEU A 252 48.97 -5.73 -3.31
C LEU A 252 47.77 -5.54 -4.26
N CYS A 253 47.99 -5.41 -5.57
CA CYS A 253 46.90 -5.41 -6.55
C CYS A 253 46.98 -6.61 -7.50
N ARG A 254 46.61 -7.81 -7.02
CA ARG A 254 46.21 -8.95 -7.86
C ARG A 254 44.69 -9.04 -7.92
N CYS A 255 44.05 -8.10 -8.61
CA CYS A 255 42.67 -8.30 -9.06
C CYS A 255 42.69 -9.21 -10.29
N ARG A 256 42.36 -10.48 -10.04
CA ARG A 256 42.20 -11.56 -11.02
C ARG A 256 41.06 -11.21 -11.98
N ARG A 257 41.42 -10.77 -13.19
CA ARG A 257 40.53 -10.52 -14.32
C ARG A 257 39.90 -11.86 -14.77
N ARG A 258 38.66 -12.15 -14.34
CA ARG A 258 37.85 -13.21 -14.98
C ARG A 258 37.33 -12.64 -16.31
N ARG A 259 37.77 -13.23 -17.42
CA ARG A 259 37.10 -13.12 -18.72
C ARG A 259 35.71 -13.75 -18.59
N GLU A 260 34.67 -12.96 -18.79
CA GLU A 260 33.37 -13.47 -19.18
C GLU A 260 33.33 -13.52 -20.71
N GLU A 261 33.68 -14.69 -21.25
CA GLU A 261 33.21 -15.14 -22.55
C GLU A 261 32.14 -16.18 -22.25
N GLY A 262 30.88 -15.87 -22.57
CA GLY A 262 29.75 -16.74 -22.30
C GLY A 262 28.53 -16.28 -23.10
N GLY A 263 28.58 -16.50 -24.41
CA GLY A 263 27.45 -16.24 -25.31
C GLY A 263 26.28 -17.17 -25.00
N ALA A 264 25.11 -16.58 -24.79
CA ALA A 264 23.85 -17.30 -24.73
C ALA A 264 23.37 -17.60 -26.17
N LYS A 265 23.42 -18.89 -26.53
CA LYS A 265 22.67 -19.44 -27.67
C LYS A 265 21.18 -19.39 -27.36
N GLN A 266 20.39 -18.82 -28.25
CA GLN A 266 18.94 -19.02 -28.30
C GLN A 266 18.64 -20.44 -28.83
N GLU A 267 17.90 -21.22 -28.06
CA GLU A 267 17.22 -22.43 -28.53
C GLU A 267 15.82 -22.07 -29.07
N PRO A 268 15.36 -22.72 -30.16
CA PRO A 268 14.03 -22.49 -30.73
C PRO A 268 12.93 -23.23 -29.97
N LEU A 269 11.81 -22.53 -29.76
CA LEU A 269 10.53 -23.06 -29.28
C LEU A 269 9.99 -24.11 -30.25
N LEU A 270 9.93 -25.37 -29.80
CA LEU A 270 9.13 -26.42 -30.43
C LEU A 270 7.65 -26.20 -30.10
N SER A 271 6.85 -25.98 -31.15
CA SER A 271 5.41 -26.16 -31.16
C SER A 271 5.06 -27.62 -30.92
N ASN A 272 4.08 -27.90 -30.06
CA ASN A 272 3.33 -29.15 -30.14
C ASN A 272 1.85 -28.85 -29.97
N GLU A 273 1.14 -28.97 -31.10
CA GLU A 273 -0.28 -29.27 -31.18
C GLU A 273 -0.52 -30.70 -30.67
N LYS A 274 -1.52 -30.85 -29.80
CA LYS A 274 -2.49 -31.95 -29.84
C LYS A 274 -3.71 -31.61 -29.00
#